data_AF-A0A939ZG90-F1
#
_entry.id   AF-A0A939ZG90-F1
#
_cell.length_a   1.000
_cell.length_b   1.000
_cell.length_c   1.000
_cell.angle_alpha   90.00
_cell.angle_beta   90.00
_cell.angle_gamma   90.00
#
_symmetry.space_group_name_H-M   'P 1'
#
loop_
_entity.id
_entity.type
_entity.pdbx_description
1 polymer ?
#
loop_
_entity_poly.entity_id
_entity_poly.type
_entity_poly.pdbx_seq_one_letter_code
_entity_poly.pdbx_strand_id
1 'polypeptide(L)'
;MKIIKTLKLSVCTLLALILALNVAVTPGMDKVQAKGAESAIAWGIDVSAWQGDIDWNAVKASGVQFAFIKCGGTIYGFDDKFAQNMAGAQAAGIKTGVYIYSYASSVADGIIEAQWIINAIAPYIINMPVVLDLENYRQKALDPLTNAMICQVFCQTVEAAGYYPMVYSNKSMLTSTIGPFGYDKWVAQWYNTCTYEGAAFWQATDSGTIPGIRGHVDIDYQFKDLSQYLVPNGFISRDGFTYYYVNYRRQSNTFANVNGGMYYLDPFGHLIANALYPVGDFIYYFDPTGLMQVGFVALGDGMRYFDANGHMVVGWTDIQGFKYFFDVNGLMQTGFLSDGINTYYMAETGVMQTGLFNVGTATYYADAAGHILTGMQNIGGFTYYFDPLTGGQMSHGFVFDGINTYFFGPDGTLQKGLFTDGKSIYYSDMNGKLQTGLVNVSGLNFYFDPLQGGALMVGGTATDALGHVYVSDATGLAMMIQ
;
A
#
# COMPACT_ATOMS: atom_id res chain seq x y z
N MET A 1 15.07 17.72 30.24
CA MET A 1 15.13 16.55 31.16
C MET A 1 13.80 15.81 30.99
N LYS A 2 13.63 14.67 30.34
CA LYS A 2 14.48 13.50 30.05
C LYS A 2 14.28 13.08 28.58
N ILE A 3 15.38 12.71 27.94
CA ILE A 3 15.46 11.99 26.68
C ILE A 3 14.98 10.56 26.96
N ILE A 4 13.92 10.11 26.30
CA ILE A 4 13.49 8.70 26.33
C ILE A 4 13.83 8.07 24.98
N LYS A 5 14.76 7.13 25.05
CA LYS A 5 15.12 6.15 24.02
C LYS A 5 13.89 5.37 23.57
N THR A 6 13.67 5.27 22.25
CA THR A 6 13.24 4.00 21.64
C THR A 6 13.63 4.00 20.17
N LEU A 7 14.83 3.49 19.89
CA LEU A 7 15.20 3.02 18.57
C LEU A 7 14.43 1.70 18.37
N LYS A 8 13.23 1.75 17.77
CA LYS A 8 12.55 0.55 17.29
C LYS A 8 13.25 0.09 16.02
N LEU A 9 14.34 -0.64 16.21
CA LEU A 9 14.88 -1.57 15.21
C LEU A 9 13.79 -2.63 15.03
N SER A 10 13.06 -2.59 13.93
CA SER A 10 12.00 -3.57 13.68
C SER A 10 12.66 -4.92 13.40
N VAL A 11 12.58 -5.77 14.42
CA VAL A 11 12.77 -7.21 14.30
C VAL A 11 11.61 -7.74 13.46
N CYS A 12 11.78 -7.67 12.13
CA CYS A 12 10.99 -8.42 11.17
C CYS A 12 11.95 -9.34 10.41
N THR A 13 12.02 -10.58 10.92
CA THR A 13 12.37 -11.82 10.23
C THR A 13 13.84 -12.06 9.82
N LEU A 14 14.66 -12.33 10.84
CA LEU A 14 15.70 -13.37 10.75
C LEU A 14 14.97 -14.74 10.73
N LEU A 15 15.40 -15.66 9.86
CA LEU A 15 15.02 -17.08 9.80
C LEU A 15 13.54 -17.42 9.57
N ALA A 16 13.15 -17.46 8.29
CA ALA A 16 12.21 -18.46 7.78
C ALA A 16 12.50 -18.73 6.30
N LEU A 17 13.72 -19.16 5.96
CA LEU A 17 13.92 -19.87 4.70
C LEU A 17 13.47 -21.31 4.96
N ILE A 18 12.17 -21.53 4.77
CA ILE A 18 11.56 -22.84 4.85
C ILE A 18 12.25 -23.74 3.83
N LEU A 19 12.96 -24.71 4.37
CA LEU A 19 13.40 -25.94 3.72
C LEU A 19 12.14 -26.72 3.32
N ALA A 20 11.67 -26.56 2.08
CA ALA A 20 10.88 -27.57 1.36
C ALA A 20 10.54 -27.05 -0.05
N LEU A 21 11.23 -27.55 -1.07
CA LEU A 21 10.56 -27.83 -2.33
C LEU A 21 10.67 -29.32 -2.62
N ASN A 22 9.51 -29.95 -2.72
CA ASN A 22 9.35 -31.35 -3.07
C ASN A 22 10.08 -31.66 -4.38
N VAL A 23 11.06 -32.55 -4.32
CA VAL A 23 11.51 -33.27 -5.51
C VAL A 23 10.39 -34.26 -5.86
N ALA A 24 9.48 -33.84 -6.73
CA ALA A 24 8.64 -34.78 -7.44
C ALA A 24 9.56 -35.58 -8.38
N VAL A 25 9.93 -36.79 -7.96
CA VAL A 25 10.56 -37.77 -8.84
C VAL A 25 9.48 -38.22 -9.83
N THR A 26 9.46 -37.62 -11.02
CA THR A 26 8.75 -38.20 -12.16
C THR A 26 9.61 -39.29 -12.79
N PRO A 27 9.09 -40.52 -12.97
CA PRO A 27 9.80 -41.57 -13.69
C PRO A 27 9.63 -41.34 -15.19
N GLY A 28 10.76 -41.24 -15.90
CA GLY A 28 10.81 -41.11 -17.35
C GLY A 28 12.21 -40.75 -17.80
N MET A 29 13.15 -41.71 -17.74
CA MET A 29 14.44 -41.56 -18.41
C MET A 29 14.23 -41.71 -19.93
N ASP A 30 13.81 -40.64 -20.57
CA ASP A 30 14.09 -40.47 -21.99
C ASP A 30 15.62 -40.42 -22.15
N LYS A 31 16.14 -41.16 -23.13
CA LYS A 31 17.59 -41.22 -23.37
C LYS A 31 18.10 -39.82 -23.68
N VAL A 32 19.09 -39.36 -22.90
CA VAL A 32 19.83 -38.10 -23.11
C VAL A 32 20.27 -37.99 -24.57
N GLN A 33 19.80 -36.94 -25.26
CA GLN A 33 20.26 -36.63 -26.61
C GLN A 33 21.37 -35.60 -26.54
N ALA A 34 22.52 -35.92 -27.16
CA ALA A 34 23.60 -34.96 -27.32
C ALA A 34 23.17 -33.82 -28.25
N LYS A 35 23.51 -32.58 -27.91
CA LYS A 35 23.20 -31.38 -28.70
C LYS A 35 24.46 -30.87 -29.42
N GLY A 36 24.41 -30.77 -30.74
CA GLY A 36 25.46 -30.12 -31.53
C GLY A 36 25.26 -28.60 -31.65
N ALA A 37 26.27 -27.91 -32.17
CA ALA A 37 26.26 -26.46 -32.39
C ALA A 37 25.09 -26.01 -33.29
N GLU A 38 24.66 -26.86 -34.21
CA GLU A 38 23.52 -26.64 -35.11
C GLU A 38 22.17 -26.48 -34.38
N SER A 39 22.08 -26.93 -33.12
CA SER A 39 20.89 -26.76 -32.28
C SER A 39 20.92 -25.48 -31.44
N ALA A 40 21.99 -24.69 -31.53
CA ALA A 40 22.14 -23.44 -30.80
C ALA A 40 21.27 -22.33 -31.41
N ILE A 41 20.65 -21.53 -30.54
CA ILE A 41 19.85 -20.36 -30.95
C ILE A 41 20.69 -19.08 -31.06
N ALA A 42 21.87 -19.10 -30.43
CA ALA A 42 22.88 -18.06 -30.56
C ALA A 42 24.25 -18.66 -30.23
N TRP A 43 25.31 -18.01 -30.70
CA TRP A 43 26.67 -18.33 -30.30
C TRP A 43 27.42 -17.07 -29.84
N GLY A 44 28.41 -17.28 -28.99
CA GLY A 44 29.12 -16.24 -28.29
C GLY A 44 30.51 -16.70 -27.86
N ILE A 45 31.10 -15.90 -26.98
CA ILE A 45 32.41 -16.13 -26.40
C ILE A 45 32.37 -15.85 -24.90
N ASP A 46 33.40 -16.28 -24.18
CA ASP A 46 33.72 -15.74 -22.88
C ASP A 46 35.16 -15.25 -22.82
N VAL A 47 35.37 -14.17 -22.06
CA VAL A 47 36.63 -13.44 -22.05
C VAL A 47 36.99 -12.94 -20.66
N SER A 48 38.29 -12.77 -20.45
CA SER A 48 38.90 -12.18 -19.26
C SER A 48 40.08 -11.30 -19.67
N ALA A 49 40.91 -10.88 -18.72
CA ALA A 49 42.19 -10.24 -19.00
C ALA A 49 43.12 -11.07 -19.89
N TRP A 50 42.89 -12.39 -20.01
CA TRP A 50 43.72 -13.29 -20.82
C TRP A 50 43.74 -12.92 -22.31
N GLN A 51 42.62 -12.45 -22.86
CA GLN A 51 42.51 -12.06 -24.26
C GLN A 51 43.16 -10.70 -24.56
N GLY A 52 43.58 -9.94 -23.54
CA GLY A 52 44.23 -8.64 -23.71
C GLY A 52 43.29 -7.57 -24.29
N ASP A 53 43.79 -6.80 -25.26
CA ASP A 53 42.98 -5.80 -25.97
C ASP A 53 42.16 -6.45 -27.09
N ILE A 54 40.85 -6.27 -27.04
CA ILE A 54 39.90 -6.84 -27.99
C ILE A 54 39.34 -5.75 -28.91
N ASP A 55 39.39 -5.99 -30.22
CA ASP A 55 38.62 -5.22 -31.21
C ASP A 55 37.19 -5.78 -31.27
N TRP A 56 36.30 -5.20 -30.47
CA TRP A 56 34.92 -5.63 -30.35
C TRP A 56 34.09 -5.44 -31.63
N ASN A 57 34.48 -4.54 -32.54
CA ASN A 57 33.80 -4.38 -33.83
C ASN A 57 34.14 -5.54 -34.77
N ALA A 58 35.40 -5.97 -34.79
CA ALA A 58 35.81 -7.17 -35.53
C ALA A 58 35.17 -8.44 -34.95
N VAL A 59 35.06 -8.54 -33.62
CA VAL A 59 34.33 -9.63 -32.95
C VAL A 59 32.86 -9.63 -33.36
N LYS A 60 32.19 -8.47 -33.35
CA LYS A 60 30.79 -8.34 -33.80
C LYS A 60 30.63 -8.73 -35.28
N ALA A 61 31.53 -8.26 -36.14
CA ALA A 61 31.52 -8.56 -37.57
C ALA A 61 31.73 -10.06 -37.86
N SER A 62 32.36 -10.79 -36.92
CA SER A 62 32.53 -12.23 -37.00
C SER A 62 31.25 -13.01 -36.68
N GLY A 63 30.18 -12.34 -36.22
CA GLY A 63 28.88 -12.94 -35.95
C GLY A 63 28.61 -13.26 -34.48
N VAL A 64 29.52 -12.91 -33.56
CA VAL A 64 29.35 -13.09 -32.12
C VAL A 64 28.12 -12.33 -31.62
N GLN A 65 27.22 -13.02 -30.91
CA GLN A 65 25.93 -12.47 -30.47
C GLN A 65 25.92 -12.10 -28.98
N PHE A 66 26.67 -12.82 -28.16
CA PHE A 66 26.84 -12.54 -26.74
C PHE A 66 28.29 -12.75 -26.28
N ALA A 67 28.64 -12.15 -25.14
CA ALA A 67 29.89 -12.39 -24.44
C ALA A 67 29.66 -12.55 -22.94
N PHE A 68 30.23 -13.59 -22.31
CA PHE A 68 30.37 -13.65 -20.86
C PHE A 68 31.72 -13.04 -20.45
N ILE A 69 31.69 -11.97 -19.67
CA ILE A 69 32.89 -11.21 -19.34
C ILE A 69 33.23 -11.42 -17.87
N LYS A 70 34.47 -11.83 -17.59
CA LYS A 70 34.94 -12.00 -16.22
C LYS A 70 34.93 -10.67 -15.47
N CYS A 71 34.24 -10.59 -14.34
CA CYS A 71 34.36 -9.42 -13.45
C CYS A 71 35.57 -9.51 -12.52
N GLY A 72 35.99 -10.71 -12.16
CA GLY A 72 37.09 -10.93 -11.23
C GLY A 72 36.76 -12.01 -10.20
N GLY A 73 37.19 -11.78 -8.95
CA GLY A 73 36.90 -12.66 -7.81
C GLY A 73 37.26 -12.01 -6.48
N THR A 74 36.75 -12.57 -5.38
CA THR A 74 36.91 -12.04 -4.01
C THR A 74 38.35 -12.05 -3.49
N ILE A 75 39.23 -12.87 -4.08
CA ILE A 75 40.64 -12.98 -3.65
C ILE A 75 41.55 -12.02 -4.41
N TYR A 76 41.41 -11.96 -5.73
CA TYR A 76 42.34 -11.20 -6.60
C TYR A 76 41.76 -9.87 -7.07
N GLY A 77 40.54 -9.54 -6.68
CA GLY A 77 39.86 -8.31 -7.07
C GLY A 77 39.29 -8.37 -8.47
N PHE A 78 39.15 -7.19 -9.08
CA PHE A 78 38.61 -7.05 -10.43
C PHE A 78 39.56 -7.61 -11.48
N ASP A 79 38.97 -8.16 -12.55
CA ASP A 79 39.70 -8.43 -13.78
C ASP A 79 40.11 -7.10 -14.45
N ASP A 80 41.40 -6.93 -14.76
CA ASP A 80 41.97 -5.68 -15.29
C ASP A 80 41.34 -5.23 -16.62
N LYS A 81 40.69 -6.15 -17.35
CA LYS A 81 39.99 -5.85 -18.60
C LYS A 81 38.48 -5.78 -18.45
N PHE A 82 37.91 -6.03 -17.28
CA PHE A 82 36.46 -6.07 -17.08
C PHE A 82 35.74 -4.83 -17.62
N ALA A 83 36.13 -3.64 -17.15
CA ALA A 83 35.47 -2.40 -17.55
C ALA A 83 35.62 -2.10 -19.06
N GLN A 84 36.82 -2.34 -19.61
CA GLN A 84 37.11 -2.16 -21.03
C GLN A 84 36.29 -3.13 -21.89
N ASN A 85 36.20 -4.40 -21.49
CA ASN A 85 35.48 -5.44 -22.20
C ASN A 85 33.97 -5.21 -22.13
N MET A 86 33.42 -4.86 -20.96
CA MET A 86 32.00 -4.52 -20.82
C MET A 86 31.62 -3.34 -21.72
N ALA A 87 32.38 -2.25 -21.66
CA ALA A 87 32.12 -1.06 -22.48
C ALA A 87 32.24 -1.37 -23.98
N GLY A 88 33.30 -2.08 -24.38
CA GLY A 88 33.56 -2.41 -25.79
C GLY A 88 32.51 -3.34 -26.39
N ALA A 89 32.15 -4.41 -25.68
CA ALA A 89 31.12 -5.35 -26.14
C ALA A 89 29.75 -4.67 -26.26
N GLN A 90 29.35 -3.87 -25.27
CA GLN A 90 28.09 -3.14 -25.30
C GLN A 90 28.04 -2.10 -26.41
N ALA A 91 29.13 -1.36 -26.64
CA ALA A 91 29.24 -0.40 -27.73
C ALA A 91 29.13 -1.06 -29.11
N ALA A 92 29.64 -2.29 -29.25
CA ALA A 92 29.53 -3.09 -30.48
C ALA A 92 28.15 -3.77 -30.65
N GLY A 93 27.22 -3.60 -29.69
CA GLY A 93 25.89 -4.24 -29.73
C GLY A 93 25.94 -5.76 -29.52
N ILE A 94 26.91 -6.23 -28.73
CA ILE A 94 26.99 -7.62 -28.25
C ILE A 94 26.32 -7.68 -26.89
N LYS A 95 25.48 -8.71 -26.66
CA LYS A 95 24.84 -8.90 -25.35
C LYS A 95 25.87 -9.34 -24.32
N THR A 96 25.84 -8.79 -23.11
CA THR A 96 26.86 -9.02 -22.08
C THR A 96 26.29 -9.72 -20.86
N GLY A 97 26.88 -10.87 -20.55
CA GLY A 97 26.74 -11.57 -19.28
C GLY A 97 28.03 -11.43 -18.50
N VAL A 98 28.01 -11.74 -17.21
CA VAL A 98 29.17 -11.53 -16.33
C VAL A 98 29.38 -12.75 -15.48
N TYR A 99 30.63 -13.19 -15.33
CA TYR A 99 30.97 -14.28 -14.43
C TYR A 99 32.00 -13.89 -13.39
N ILE A 100 31.88 -14.49 -12.19
CA ILE A 100 32.87 -14.41 -11.12
C ILE A 100 33.54 -15.77 -10.97
N TYR A 101 34.88 -15.79 -10.96
CA TYR A 101 35.63 -17.00 -10.70
C TYR A 101 35.64 -17.29 -9.19
N SER A 102 35.00 -18.39 -8.81
CA SER A 102 34.70 -18.69 -7.41
C SER A 102 35.88 -19.29 -6.66
N TYR A 103 36.13 -18.76 -5.47
CA TYR A 103 36.98 -19.37 -4.45
C TYR A 103 36.20 -19.80 -3.22
N ALA A 104 34.86 -19.76 -3.30
CA ALA A 104 33.95 -20.10 -2.22
C ALA A 104 34.22 -21.52 -1.71
N SER A 105 34.37 -21.61 -0.39
CA SER A 105 34.60 -22.86 0.33
C SER A 105 33.48 -23.17 1.33
N SER A 106 32.49 -22.28 1.41
CA SER A 106 31.36 -22.36 2.31
C SER A 106 30.15 -21.63 1.72
N VAL A 107 28.96 -21.93 2.24
CA VAL A 107 27.72 -21.23 1.88
C VAL A 107 27.83 -19.72 2.10
N ALA A 108 28.50 -19.30 3.17
CA ALA A 108 28.73 -17.88 3.45
C ALA A 108 29.58 -17.21 2.36
N ASP A 109 30.62 -17.90 1.86
CA ASP A 109 31.45 -17.39 0.77
C ASP A 109 30.64 -17.22 -0.52
N GLY A 110 29.71 -18.14 -0.81
CA GLY A 110 28.81 -18.02 -1.97
C GLY A 110 27.93 -16.77 -1.93
N ILE A 111 27.44 -16.39 -0.74
CA ILE A 111 26.68 -15.14 -0.55
C ILE A 111 27.59 -13.92 -0.72
N ILE A 112 28.81 -13.97 -0.17
CA ILE A 112 29.79 -12.89 -0.30
C ILE A 112 30.16 -12.65 -1.77
N GLU A 113 30.42 -13.73 -2.52
CA GLU A 113 30.72 -13.68 -3.95
C GLU A 113 29.56 -13.13 -4.76
N ALA A 114 28.33 -13.54 -4.46
CA ALA A 114 27.12 -12.99 -5.11
C ALA A 114 26.98 -11.49 -4.86
N GLN A 115 27.12 -11.04 -3.61
CA GLN A 115 27.03 -9.62 -3.30
C GLN A 115 28.16 -8.82 -3.97
N TRP A 116 29.34 -9.42 -4.09
CA TRP A 116 30.48 -8.80 -4.75
C TRP A 116 30.21 -8.57 -6.23
N ILE A 117 29.78 -9.60 -6.98
CA ILE A 117 29.46 -9.46 -8.40
C ILE A 117 28.26 -8.51 -8.61
N ILE A 118 27.24 -8.53 -7.74
CA ILE A 118 26.11 -7.58 -7.82
C ILE A 118 26.59 -6.13 -7.73
N ASN A 119 27.52 -5.84 -6.81
CA ASN A 119 28.10 -4.51 -6.68
C ASN A 119 29.00 -4.15 -7.88
N ALA A 120 29.76 -5.12 -8.39
CA ALA A 120 30.62 -4.94 -9.57
C ALA A 120 29.86 -4.55 -10.83
N ILE A 121 28.68 -5.16 -11.04
CA ILE A 121 27.90 -5.00 -12.27
C ILE A 121 26.90 -3.85 -12.22
N ALA A 122 26.66 -3.24 -11.04
CA ALA A 122 25.66 -2.18 -10.87
C ALA A 122 25.75 -1.00 -11.87
N PRO A 123 26.94 -0.58 -12.35
CA PRO A 123 27.04 0.48 -13.36
C PRO A 123 26.69 0.07 -14.80
N TYR A 124 26.49 -1.23 -15.07
CA TYR A 124 26.39 -1.78 -16.43
C TYR A 124 25.00 -2.33 -16.74
N ILE A 125 24.66 -2.37 -18.04
CA ILE A 125 23.47 -3.09 -18.52
C ILE A 125 23.80 -4.58 -18.63
N ILE A 126 23.10 -5.41 -17.87
CA ILE A 126 23.33 -6.86 -17.87
C ILE A 126 22.16 -7.55 -18.57
N ASN A 127 22.35 -7.91 -19.84
CA ASN A 127 21.32 -8.46 -20.72
C ASN A 127 21.58 -9.92 -21.13
N MET A 128 22.42 -10.61 -20.35
CA MET A 128 22.66 -12.06 -20.31
C MET A 128 22.91 -12.47 -18.84
N PRO A 129 22.99 -13.77 -18.52
CA PRO A 129 23.09 -14.23 -17.14
C PRO A 129 24.30 -13.69 -16.35
N VAL A 130 24.11 -13.62 -15.03
CA VAL A 130 25.17 -13.41 -14.02
C VAL A 130 25.56 -14.78 -13.47
N VAL A 131 26.84 -15.13 -13.60
CA VAL A 131 27.30 -16.52 -13.53
C VAL A 131 28.27 -16.72 -12.37
N LEU A 132 28.05 -17.79 -11.59
CA LEU A 132 29.08 -18.35 -10.72
C LEU A 132 29.92 -19.35 -11.51
N ASP A 133 31.20 -19.07 -11.67
CA ASP A 133 32.16 -20.04 -12.20
C ASP A 133 32.77 -20.83 -11.04
N LEU A 134 32.37 -22.11 -10.90
CA LEU A 134 32.77 -22.98 -9.80
C LEU A 134 33.54 -24.19 -10.32
N GLU A 135 34.87 -24.07 -10.35
CA GLU A 135 35.75 -25.15 -10.83
C GLU A 135 37.11 -25.25 -10.12
N ASN A 136 37.30 -24.48 -9.04
CA ASN A 136 38.55 -24.46 -8.29
C ASN A 136 38.78 -25.77 -7.50
N TYR A 137 40.06 -26.09 -7.27
CA TYR A 137 40.45 -27.26 -6.48
C TYR A 137 39.87 -27.25 -5.06
N ARG A 138 39.59 -26.07 -4.49
CA ARG A 138 38.93 -25.92 -3.18
C ARG A 138 37.58 -26.61 -3.15
N GLN A 139 36.78 -26.47 -4.20
CA GLN A 139 35.45 -27.09 -4.26
C GLN A 139 35.53 -28.60 -4.51
N LYS A 140 36.59 -29.10 -5.15
CA LYS A 140 36.84 -30.55 -5.28
C LYS A 140 37.10 -31.24 -3.94
N ALA A 141 37.50 -30.49 -2.91
CA ALA A 141 37.72 -31.01 -1.57
C ALA A 141 36.45 -30.96 -0.68
N LEU A 142 35.39 -30.29 -1.13
CA LEU A 142 34.12 -30.21 -0.41
C LEU A 142 33.21 -31.39 -0.76
N ASP A 143 32.27 -31.68 0.13
CA ASP A 143 31.20 -32.62 -0.19
C ASP A 143 30.25 -32.02 -1.25
N PRO A 144 29.59 -32.85 -2.07
CA PRO A 144 28.72 -32.36 -3.13
C PRO A 144 27.56 -31.50 -2.67
N LEU A 145 27.01 -31.75 -1.48
CA LEU A 145 25.89 -30.97 -0.96
C LEU A 145 26.34 -29.56 -0.60
N THR A 146 27.53 -29.38 -0.01
CA THR A 146 28.08 -28.05 0.25
C THR A 146 28.28 -27.26 -1.04
N ASN A 147 28.83 -27.88 -2.10
CA ASN A 147 28.96 -27.23 -3.41
C ASN A 147 27.60 -26.84 -4.01
N ALA A 148 26.59 -27.72 -3.90
CA ALA A 148 25.23 -27.41 -4.36
C ALA A 148 24.63 -26.23 -3.59
N MET A 149 24.85 -26.16 -2.28
CA MET A 149 24.36 -25.06 -1.45
C MET A 149 25.06 -23.74 -1.77
N ILE A 150 26.36 -23.74 -2.08
CA ILE A 150 27.08 -22.55 -2.59
C ILE A 150 26.42 -22.04 -3.88
N CYS A 151 26.19 -22.95 -4.84
CA CYS A 151 25.50 -22.62 -6.09
C CYS A 151 24.11 -22.03 -5.82
N GLN A 152 23.34 -22.68 -4.94
CA GLN A 152 21.97 -22.29 -4.61
C GLN A 152 21.91 -20.88 -4.02
N VAL A 153 22.72 -20.58 -2.98
CA VAL A 153 22.66 -19.27 -2.32
C VAL A 153 23.22 -18.16 -3.19
N PHE A 154 24.22 -18.45 -4.02
CA PHE A 154 24.71 -17.48 -5.00
C PHE A 154 23.58 -17.07 -5.95
N CYS A 155 22.95 -18.05 -6.58
CA CYS A 155 21.90 -17.82 -7.56
C CYS A 155 20.68 -17.13 -6.95
N GLN A 156 20.25 -17.55 -5.75
CA GLN A 156 19.16 -16.90 -5.02
C GLN A 156 19.46 -15.43 -4.72
N THR A 157 20.70 -15.11 -4.34
CA THR A 157 21.11 -13.74 -4.03
C THR A 157 21.11 -12.87 -5.29
N VAL A 158 21.62 -13.38 -6.41
CA VAL A 158 21.61 -12.71 -7.72
C VAL A 158 20.18 -12.50 -8.24
N GLU A 159 19.32 -13.51 -8.10
CA GLU A 159 17.91 -13.43 -8.46
C GLU A 159 17.14 -12.42 -7.61
N ALA A 160 17.38 -12.41 -6.30
CA ALA A 160 16.80 -11.41 -5.39
C ALA A 160 17.25 -9.99 -5.75
N ALA A 161 18.48 -9.83 -6.28
CA ALA A 161 18.97 -8.57 -6.83
C ALA A 161 18.39 -8.21 -8.20
N GLY A 162 17.55 -9.07 -8.78
CA GLY A 162 16.78 -8.82 -10.00
C GLY A 162 17.47 -9.24 -11.30
N TYR A 163 18.61 -9.93 -11.22
CA TYR A 163 19.33 -10.47 -12.39
C TYR A 163 18.98 -11.94 -12.62
N TYR A 164 19.31 -12.45 -13.81
CA TYR A 164 19.15 -13.87 -14.11
C TYR A 164 20.41 -14.66 -13.71
N PRO A 165 20.35 -15.55 -12.70
CA PRO A 165 21.51 -16.31 -12.25
C PRO A 165 21.78 -17.54 -13.11
N MET A 166 23.04 -17.98 -13.16
CA MET A 166 23.45 -19.24 -13.78
C MET A 166 24.73 -19.77 -13.10
N VAL A 167 25.01 -21.07 -13.24
CA VAL A 167 26.26 -21.67 -12.79
C VAL A 167 27.05 -22.21 -13.97
N TYR A 168 28.33 -21.85 -14.04
CA TYR A 168 29.30 -22.44 -14.94
C TYR A 168 30.18 -23.45 -14.22
N SER A 169 30.42 -24.58 -14.88
CA SER A 169 31.52 -25.50 -14.57
C SER A 169 31.68 -26.52 -15.70
N ASN A 170 32.79 -27.27 -15.68
CA ASN A 170 32.95 -28.41 -16.58
C ASN A 170 32.01 -29.57 -16.23
N LYS A 171 31.71 -30.41 -17.23
CA LYS A 171 30.80 -31.55 -17.09
C LYS A 171 31.11 -32.43 -15.87
N SER A 172 32.39 -32.73 -15.62
CA SER A 172 32.79 -33.63 -14.52
C SER A 172 32.41 -33.05 -13.15
N MET A 173 32.62 -31.75 -12.95
CA MET A 173 32.23 -31.07 -11.71
C MET A 173 30.72 -31.13 -11.52
N LEU A 174 29.94 -30.78 -12.56
CA LEU A 174 28.48 -30.77 -12.52
C LEU A 174 27.84 -32.15 -12.33
N THR A 175 28.53 -33.24 -12.69
CA THR A 175 28.00 -34.60 -12.54
C THR A 175 28.47 -35.32 -11.28
N SER A 176 29.59 -34.89 -10.68
CA SER A 176 30.26 -35.69 -9.66
C SER A 176 30.75 -34.92 -8.44
N THR A 177 30.94 -33.60 -8.54
CA THR A 177 31.47 -32.76 -7.46
C THR A 177 30.43 -31.79 -6.91
N ILE A 178 29.46 -31.39 -7.73
CA ILE A 178 28.39 -30.48 -7.35
C ILE A 178 27.11 -31.31 -7.25
N GLY A 179 26.48 -31.30 -6.07
CA GLY A 179 25.19 -31.95 -5.86
C GLY A 179 24.04 -31.27 -6.62
N PRO A 180 22.81 -31.80 -6.56
CA PRO A 180 21.67 -31.25 -7.30
C PRO A 180 21.26 -29.85 -6.79
N PHE A 181 21.00 -28.92 -7.71
CA PHE A 181 20.45 -27.59 -7.44
C PHE A 181 19.61 -27.06 -8.62
N GLY A 182 18.71 -26.10 -8.34
CA GLY A 182 17.58 -25.75 -9.21
C GLY A 182 17.81 -24.65 -10.26
N TYR A 183 19.04 -24.32 -10.62
CA TYR A 183 19.36 -23.21 -11.53
C TYR A 183 19.92 -23.68 -12.87
N ASP A 184 19.88 -22.83 -13.91
CA ASP A 184 20.44 -23.16 -15.22
C ASP A 184 21.97 -23.36 -15.17
N LYS A 185 22.47 -24.17 -16.11
CA LYS A 185 23.89 -24.53 -16.21
C LYS A 185 24.49 -24.07 -17.53
N TRP A 186 25.67 -23.44 -17.44
CA TRP A 186 26.61 -23.28 -18.54
C TRP A 186 27.70 -24.35 -18.40
N VAL A 187 27.79 -25.24 -19.37
CA VAL A 187 28.60 -26.45 -19.23
C VAL A 187 29.82 -26.36 -20.13
N ALA A 188 31.02 -26.52 -19.56
CA ALA A 188 32.20 -26.78 -20.38
C ALA A 188 32.32 -28.27 -20.71
N GLN A 189 32.39 -28.57 -22.01
CA GLN A 189 32.69 -29.90 -22.54
C GLN A 189 33.34 -29.75 -23.92
N TRP A 190 34.67 -29.90 -23.99
CA TRP A 190 35.43 -29.81 -25.24
C TRP A 190 35.22 -31.05 -26.12
N TYR A 191 34.14 -31.02 -26.89
CA TYR A 191 33.69 -32.14 -27.71
C TYR A 191 32.89 -31.63 -28.91
N ASN A 192 32.49 -32.52 -29.82
CA ASN A 192 31.67 -32.14 -30.97
C ASN A 192 30.19 -31.91 -30.60
N THR A 193 29.76 -32.40 -29.43
CA THR A 193 28.40 -32.26 -28.93
C THR A 193 28.38 -32.12 -27.40
N CYS A 194 27.44 -31.33 -26.88
CA CYS A 194 27.14 -31.28 -25.46
C CYS A 194 26.29 -32.49 -25.07
N THR A 195 26.80 -33.28 -24.14
CA THR A 195 26.12 -34.51 -23.65
C THR A 195 25.53 -34.33 -22.25
N TYR A 196 25.63 -33.13 -21.67
CA TYR A 196 25.00 -32.80 -20.40
C TYR A 196 23.54 -32.40 -20.65
N GLU A 197 22.61 -33.12 -19.99
CA GLU A 197 21.19 -32.86 -20.12
C GLU A 197 20.80 -31.54 -19.45
N GLY A 198 19.96 -30.75 -20.12
CA GLY A 198 19.45 -29.49 -19.56
C GLY A 198 20.45 -28.33 -19.54
N ALA A 199 21.58 -28.43 -20.25
CA ALA A 199 22.50 -27.31 -20.42
C ALA A 199 21.79 -26.11 -21.08
N ALA A 200 21.84 -24.94 -20.45
CA ALA A 200 21.33 -23.69 -21.01
C ALA A 200 22.34 -23.07 -21.97
N PHE A 201 23.63 -23.20 -21.64
CA PHE A 201 24.78 -22.80 -22.46
C PHE A 201 25.83 -23.91 -22.48
N TRP A 202 26.63 -23.93 -23.53
CA TRP A 202 27.71 -24.90 -23.71
C TRP A 202 28.97 -24.20 -24.20
N GLN A 203 30.06 -24.31 -23.43
CA GLN A 203 31.41 -23.95 -23.89
C GLN A 203 32.00 -25.17 -24.62
N ALA A 204 32.17 -25.03 -25.93
CA ALA A 204 32.51 -26.14 -26.83
C ALA A 204 34.01 -26.27 -27.09
N THR A 205 34.76 -25.18 -27.00
CA THR A 205 36.22 -25.14 -27.21
C THR A 205 36.82 -23.96 -26.45
N ASP A 206 38.04 -24.13 -25.98
CA ASP A 206 38.91 -23.10 -25.39
C ASP A 206 39.94 -22.53 -26.39
N SER A 207 39.88 -23.02 -27.63
CA SER A 207 40.91 -22.87 -28.66
C SER A 207 40.37 -22.21 -29.94
N GLY A 208 39.22 -21.53 -29.83
CA GLY A 208 38.63 -20.75 -30.91
C GLY A 208 39.54 -19.64 -31.43
N THR A 209 39.29 -19.17 -32.64
CA THR A 209 40.02 -18.05 -33.25
C THR A 209 39.02 -17.09 -33.88
N ILE A 210 38.97 -15.86 -33.37
CA ILE A 210 38.03 -14.83 -33.79
C ILE A 210 38.79 -13.56 -34.21
N PRO A 211 38.53 -13.00 -35.39
CA PRO A 211 39.03 -11.69 -35.78
C PRO A 211 38.79 -10.62 -34.68
N GLY A 212 39.85 -9.91 -34.30
CA GLY A 212 39.82 -8.90 -33.24
C GLY A 212 40.31 -9.39 -31.88
N ILE A 213 40.55 -10.70 -31.71
CA ILE A 213 41.18 -11.27 -30.51
C ILE A 213 42.52 -11.88 -30.88
N ARG A 214 43.54 -11.63 -30.04
CA ARG A 214 44.86 -12.24 -30.21
C ARG A 214 44.92 -13.55 -29.45
N GLY A 215 45.31 -14.62 -30.14
CA GLY A 215 45.39 -15.95 -29.54
C GLY A 215 44.03 -16.64 -29.51
N HIS A 216 43.87 -17.55 -28.55
CA HIS A 216 42.65 -18.34 -28.45
C HIS A 216 41.53 -17.59 -27.72
N VAL A 217 40.30 -18.05 -27.93
CA VAL A 217 39.13 -17.60 -27.18
C VAL A 217 38.14 -18.76 -27.05
N ASP A 218 37.43 -18.77 -25.93
CA ASP A 218 36.41 -19.76 -25.63
C ASP A 218 35.19 -19.50 -26.52
N ILE A 219 34.59 -20.57 -27.04
CA ILE A 219 33.41 -20.50 -27.92
C ILE A 219 32.21 -21.15 -27.25
N ASP A 220 31.13 -20.37 -27.15
CA ASP A 220 29.92 -20.73 -26.45
C ASP A 220 28.70 -20.82 -27.36
N TYR A 221 27.80 -21.74 -27.02
CA TYR A 221 26.51 -21.92 -27.67
C TYR A 221 25.38 -21.80 -26.66
N GLN A 222 24.36 -21.00 -27.00
CA GLN A 222 23.13 -20.88 -26.23
C GLN A 222 22.11 -21.91 -26.72
N PHE A 223 21.57 -22.71 -25.81
CA PHE A 223 20.51 -23.68 -26.09
C PHE A 223 19.15 -23.30 -25.53
N LYS A 224 19.11 -22.54 -24.43
CA LYS A 224 17.85 -22.13 -23.78
C LYS A 224 17.51 -20.70 -24.16
N ASP A 225 16.29 -20.46 -24.64
CA ASP A 225 15.78 -19.10 -24.82
C ASP A 225 15.43 -18.48 -23.46
N LEU A 226 16.06 -17.34 -23.17
CA LEU A 226 15.90 -16.57 -21.95
C LEU A 226 15.16 -15.25 -22.17
N SER A 227 14.59 -15.03 -23.36
CA SER A 227 13.90 -13.79 -23.75
C SER A 227 12.78 -13.39 -22.78
N GLN A 228 12.08 -14.37 -22.22
CA GLN A 228 11.03 -14.14 -21.21
C GLN A 228 11.57 -13.72 -19.84
N TYR A 229 12.86 -13.87 -19.56
CA TYR A 229 13.50 -13.53 -18.28
C TYR A 229 14.44 -12.33 -18.36
N LEU A 230 15.01 -12.08 -19.55
CA LEU A 230 15.90 -10.97 -19.87
C LEU A 230 15.13 -9.86 -20.60
N VAL A 231 14.17 -9.25 -19.90
CA VAL A 231 13.27 -8.24 -20.46
C VAL A 231 13.90 -6.85 -20.37
N PRO A 232 14.10 -6.12 -21.49
CA PRO A 232 14.81 -4.83 -21.45
C PRO A 232 14.15 -3.83 -20.51
N ASN A 233 12.84 -3.57 -20.70
CA ASN A 233 12.04 -2.68 -19.87
C ASN A 233 10.57 -3.11 -19.95
N GLY A 234 9.79 -2.79 -18.93
CA GLY A 234 8.33 -2.91 -18.96
C GLY A 234 7.78 -4.13 -18.23
N PHE A 235 6.48 -4.33 -18.39
CA PHE A 235 5.73 -5.40 -17.74
C PHE A 235 5.83 -6.70 -18.52
N ILE A 236 5.92 -7.82 -17.80
CA ILE A 236 5.78 -9.16 -18.36
C ILE A 236 5.01 -10.05 -17.39
N SER A 237 4.10 -10.87 -17.91
CA SER A 237 3.38 -11.86 -17.11
C SER A 237 3.91 -13.26 -17.39
N ARG A 238 4.20 -14.02 -16.33
CA ARG A 238 4.61 -15.43 -16.38
C ARG A 238 4.26 -16.10 -15.06
N ASP A 239 3.89 -17.39 -15.13
CA ASP A 239 3.56 -18.21 -13.96
C ASP A 239 2.46 -17.62 -13.06
N GLY A 240 1.51 -16.89 -13.65
CA GLY A 240 0.41 -16.24 -12.91
C GLY A 240 0.77 -14.92 -12.22
N PHE A 241 2.00 -14.45 -12.36
CA PHE A 241 2.46 -13.18 -11.80
C PHE A 241 2.85 -12.19 -12.89
N THR A 242 2.75 -10.90 -12.59
CA THR A 242 3.25 -9.82 -13.44
C THR A 242 4.47 -9.20 -12.79
N TYR A 243 5.54 -9.01 -13.56
CA TYR A 243 6.80 -8.42 -13.14
C TYR A 243 7.04 -7.13 -13.90
N TYR A 244 7.85 -6.23 -13.34
CA TYR A 244 8.32 -5.02 -14.03
C TYR A 244 9.85 -5.01 -14.12
N TYR A 245 10.37 -4.67 -15.29
CA TYR A 245 11.79 -4.62 -15.58
C TYR A 245 12.25 -3.21 -15.94
N VAL A 246 13.47 -2.87 -15.51
CA VAL A 246 14.20 -1.68 -15.96
C VAL A 246 15.62 -2.10 -16.29
N ASN A 247 16.07 -1.80 -17.52
CA ASN A 247 17.38 -2.17 -18.03
C ASN A 247 17.76 -3.64 -17.75
N TYR A 248 16.89 -4.59 -18.10
CA TYR A 248 17.06 -6.04 -17.90
C TYR A 248 17.07 -6.50 -16.43
N ARG A 249 16.88 -5.58 -15.48
CA ARG A 249 16.81 -5.88 -14.06
C ARG A 249 15.35 -5.89 -13.59
N ARG A 250 14.91 -7.01 -13.02
CA ARG A 250 13.60 -7.13 -12.37
C ARG A 250 13.54 -6.19 -11.16
N GLN A 251 12.49 -5.39 -11.08
CA GLN A 251 12.21 -4.54 -9.93
C GLN A 251 11.48 -5.33 -8.84
N SER A 252 11.80 -5.07 -7.57
CA SER A 252 11.18 -5.70 -6.40
C SER A 252 11.25 -4.77 -5.20
N ASN A 253 10.30 -4.94 -4.28
CA ASN A 253 10.15 -4.15 -3.06
C ASN A 253 10.23 -2.64 -3.31
N THR A 254 9.58 -2.16 -4.37
CA THR A 254 9.76 -0.79 -4.85
C THR A 254 8.57 -0.29 -5.65
N PHE A 255 8.41 1.03 -5.66
CA PHE A 255 7.50 1.69 -6.57
C PHE A 255 8.12 1.85 -7.95
N ALA A 256 7.33 1.57 -8.98
CA ALA A 256 7.67 1.82 -10.37
C ALA A 256 6.81 2.96 -10.92
N ASN A 257 7.45 4.00 -11.45
CA ASN A 257 6.78 5.06 -12.21
C ASN A 257 6.75 4.66 -13.69
N VAL A 258 5.54 4.47 -14.22
CA VAL A 258 5.30 4.13 -15.63
C VAL A 258 4.37 5.17 -16.22
N ASN A 259 4.90 6.03 -17.09
CA ASN A 259 4.16 7.11 -17.74
C ASN A 259 3.40 8.03 -16.75
N GLY A 260 3.96 8.28 -15.57
CA GLY A 260 3.33 9.08 -14.52
C GLY A 260 2.41 8.30 -13.56
N GLY A 261 2.05 7.06 -13.90
CA GLY A 261 1.35 6.15 -13.01
C GLY A 261 2.30 5.44 -12.05
N MET A 262 1.88 5.28 -10.80
CA MET A 262 2.65 4.59 -9.77
C MET A 262 2.14 3.16 -9.57
N TYR A 263 3.05 2.21 -9.59
CA TYR A 263 2.81 0.77 -9.40
C TYR A 263 3.72 0.27 -8.29
N TYR A 264 3.36 -0.82 -7.61
CA TYR A 264 4.22 -1.41 -6.57
C TYR A 264 4.52 -2.87 -6.85
N LEU A 265 5.80 -3.22 -6.73
CA LEU A 265 6.29 -4.58 -6.83
C LEU A 265 6.61 -5.08 -5.42
N ASP A 266 6.04 -6.22 -5.04
CA ASP A 266 6.26 -6.86 -3.76
C ASP A 266 7.73 -7.32 -3.59
N PRO A 267 8.13 -7.84 -2.41
CA PRO A 267 9.50 -8.33 -2.19
C PRO A 267 9.96 -9.43 -3.16
N PHE A 268 9.04 -10.15 -3.80
CA PHE A 268 9.33 -11.19 -4.81
C PHE A 268 9.31 -10.63 -6.25
N GLY A 269 8.97 -9.35 -6.41
CA GLY A 269 8.87 -8.65 -7.69
C GLY A 269 7.50 -8.76 -8.37
N HIS A 270 6.48 -9.26 -7.67
CA HIS A 270 5.13 -9.37 -8.21
C HIS A 270 4.42 -8.02 -8.14
N LEU A 271 3.73 -7.66 -9.22
CA LEU A 271 2.86 -6.49 -9.25
C LEU A 271 1.69 -6.69 -8.29
N ILE A 272 1.52 -5.74 -7.37
CA ILE A 272 0.33 -5.65 -6.54
C ILE A 272 -0.80 -5.00 -7.36
N ALA A 273 -1.95 -5.67 -7.42
CA ALA A 273 -3.14 -5.19 -8.11
C ALA A 273 -4.41 -5.61 -7.36
N ASN A 274 -5.46 -4.82 -7.50
CA ASN A 274 -6.77 -5.01 -6.88
C ASN A 274 -6.70 -5.22 -5.35
N ALA A 275 -5.89 -4.44 -4.65
CA ALA A 275 -5.62 -4.68 -3.24
C ALA A 275 -5.27 -3.40 -2.47
N LEU A 276 -5.70 -3.38 -1.20
CA LEU A 276 -5.07 -2.56 -0.17
C LEU A 276 -3.76 -3.25 0.24
N TYR A 277 -2.65 -2.52 0.21
CA TYR A 277 -1.34 -3.09 0.47
C TYR A 277 -0.49 -2.19 1.37
N PRO A 278 0.06 -2.71 2.47
CA PRO A 278 0.95 -1.96 3.34
C PRO A 278 2.35 -1.84 2.74
N VAL A 279 2.87 -0.61 2.71
CA VAL A 279 4.27 -0.32 2.33
C VAL A 279 4.86 0.61 3.40
N GLY A 280 5.75 0.06 4.22
CA GLY A 280 6.23 0.76 5.42
C GLY A 280 5.08 1.01 6.41
N ASP A 281 4.94 2.26 6.86
CA ASP A 281 3.92 2.66 7.83
C ASP A 281 2.58 3.06 7.17
N PHE A 282 2.49 3.00 5.84
CA PHE A 282 1.33 3.47 5.08
C PHE A 282 0.63 2.35 4.33
N ILE A 283 -0.68 2.51 4.11
CA ILE A 283 -1.49 1.61 3.30
C ILE A 283 -1.84 2.34 1.99
N TYR A 284 -1.72 1.64 0.87
CA TYR A 284 -2.04 2.13 -0.46
C TYR A 284 -3.15 1.26 -1.07
N TYR A 285 -3.89 1.78 -2.03
CA TYR A 285 -4.77 0.97 -2.87
C TYR A 285 -4.28 0.95 -4.31
N PHE A 286 -4.16 -0.24 -4.88
CA PHE A 286 -3.86 -0.46 -6.29
C PHE A 286 -5.10 -1.02 -6.98
N ASP A 287 -5.50 -0.39 -8.09
CA ASP A 287 -6.66 -0.83 -8.87
C ASP A 287 -6.41 -2.19 -9.57
N PRO A 288 -7.39 -2.76 -10.29
CA PRO A 288 -7.21 -4.04 -10.99
C PRO A 288 -6.08 -4.08 -12.03
N THR A 289 -5.59 -2.92 -12.50
CA THR A 289 -4.44 -2.81 -13.40
C THR A 289 -3.11 -2.67 -12.65
N GLY A 290 -3.16 -2.51 -11.32
CA GLY A 290 -2.01 -2.25 -10.46
C GLY A 290 -1.67 -0.77 -10.30
N LEU A 291 -2.49 0.15 -10.83
CA LEU A 291 -2.26 1.57 -10.70
C LEU A 291 -2.67 2.04 -9.29
N MET A 292 -1.74 2.69 -8.60
CA MET A 292 -1.96 3.31 -7.29
C MET A 292 -3.01 4.42 -7.39
N GLN A 293 -4.02 4.36 -6.53
CA GLN A 293 -5.10 5.34 -6.50
C GLN A 293 -4.82 6.47 -5.50
N VAL A 294 -5.37 7.65 -5.81
CA VAL A 294 -5.37 8.85 -4.98
C VAL A 294 -6.79 9.43 -4.94
N GLY A 295 -7.11 10.21 -3.92
CA GLY A 295 -8.43 10.80 -3.72
C GLY A 295 -9.47 9.80 -3.18
N PHE A 296 -10.75 10.08 -3.43
CA PHE A 296 -11.86 9.22 -3.01
C PHE A 296 -11.94 7.94 -3.86
N VAL A 297 -11.99 6.79 -3.21
CA VAL A 297 -12.05 5.48 -3.86
C VAL A 297 -13.17 4.64 -3.26
N ALA A 298 -14.14 4.26 -4.09
CA ALA A 298 -15.24 3.37 -3.72
C ALA A 298 -14.75 1.91 -3.72
N LEU A 299 -14.79 1.26 -2.57
CA LEU A 299 -14.51 -0.17 -2.43
C LEU A 299 -15.77 -0.90 -1.97
N GLY A 300 -15.75 -2.25 -2.02
CA GLY A 300 -16.95 -3.05 -1.78
C GLY A 300 -17.60 -2.87 -0.40
N ASP A 301 -16.83 -2.39 0.58
CA ASP A 301 -17.24 -2.15 1.97
C ASP A 301 -17.48 -0.66 2.29
N GLY A 302 -17.19 0.25 1.37
CA GLY A 302 -17.42 1.68 1.55
C GLY A 302 -16.39 2.57 0.88
N MET A 303 -16.52 3.86 1.14
CA MET A 303 -15.65 4.88 0.57
C MET A 303 -14.39 5.05 1.42
N ARG A 304 -13.23 5.12 0.77
CA ARG A 304 -11.95 5.48 1.40
C ARG A 304 -11.37 6.73 0.73
N TYR A 305 -10.40 7.37 1.39
CA TYR A 305 -9.64 8.46 0.78
C TYR A 305 -8.15 8.20 0.88
N PHE A 306 -7.44 8.43 -0.22
CA PHE A 306 -6.00 8.33 -0.32
C PHE A 306 -5.42 9.72 -0.58
N ASP A 307 -4.40 10.13 0.17
CA ASP A 307 -3.78 11.43 0.00
C ASP A 307 -3.05 11.56 -1.36
N ALA A 308 -2.44 12.72 -1.63
CA ALA A 308 -1.73 12.97 -2.88
C ALA A 308 -0.51 12.05 -3.09
N ASN A 309 0.00 11.41 -2.03
CA ASN A 309 1.07 10.42 -2.10
C ASN A 309 0.53 8.98 -2.18
N GLY A 310 -0.79 8.79 -2.12
CA GLY A 310 -1.45 7.48 -2.13
C GLY A 310 -1.61 6.86 -0.75
N HIS A 311 -1.34 7.59 0.34
CA HIS A 311 -1.53 7.04 1.69
C HIS A 311 -3.01 7.05 2.08
N MET A 312 -3.50 5.91 2.56
CA MET A 312 -4.84 5.78 3.10
C MET A 312 -5.02 6.68 4.32
N VAL A 313 -6.03 7.52 4.29
CA VAL A 313 -6.35 8.45 5.36
C VAL A 313 -7.23 7.78 6.42
N VAL A 314 -6.94 8.08 7.68
CA VAL A 314 -7.70 7.66 8.87
C VAL A 314 -7.92 8.86 9.79
N GLY A 315 -9.00 8.85 10.56
CA GLY A 315 -9.39 9.90 11.48
C GLY A 315 -10.01 11.14 10.83
N TRP A 316 -10.06 12.23 11.59
CA TRP A 316 -10.56 13.53 11.15
C TRP A 316 -9.65 14.15 10.10
N THR A 317 -10.23 14.52 8.96
CA THR A 317 -9.48 15.09 7.83
C THR A 317 -10.25 16.21 7.14
N ASP A 318 -9.58 17.30 6.84
CA ASP A 318 -10.08 18.38 5.98
C ASP A 318 -9.72 18.11 4.52
N ILE A 319 -10.73 17.94 3.66
CA ILE A 319 -10.57 17.73 2.23
C ILE A 319 -11.30 18.86 1.51
N GLN A 320 -10.54 19.73 0.85
CA GLN A 320 -11.06 20.89 0.10
C GLN A 320 -12.01 21.80 0.94
N GLY A 321 -11.73 21.95 2.23
CA GLY A 321 -12.51 22.80 3.14
C GLY A 321 -13.71 22.11 3.80
N PHE A 322 -13.95 20.83 3.49
CA PHE A 322 -14.97 20.02 4.16
C PHE A 322 -14.32 19.03 5.13
N LYS A 323 -14.92 18.85 6.32
CA LYS A 323 -14.46 17.90 7.32
C LYS A 323 -15.10 16.53 7.11
N TYR A 324 -14.26 15.51 7.09
CA TYR A 324 -14.61 14.10 7.00
C TYR A 324 -14.01 13.35 8.19
N PHE A 325 -14.55 12.17 8.48
CA PHE A 325 -13.95 11.24 9.42
C PHE A 325 -13.86 9.86 8.78
N PHE A 326 -12.65 9.28 8.81
CA PHE A 326 -12.38 7.92 8.35
C PHE A 326 -12.07 7.04 9.56
N ASP A 327 -12.60 5.83 9.62
CA ASP A 327 -12.30 4.92 10.74
C ASP A 327 -10.87 4.34 10.66
N VAL A 328 -10.54 3.44 11.57
CA VAL A 328 -9.22 2.80 11.64
C VAL A 328 -8.89 1.95 10.40
N ASN A 329 -9.91 1.53 9.63
CA ASN A 329 -9.78 0.78 8.38
C ASN A 329 -9.87 1.71 7.15
N GLY A 330 -9.88 3.03 7.36
CA GLY A 330 -9.99 4.06 6.33
C GLY A 330 -11.39 4.22 5.76
N LEU A 331 -12.44 3.63 6.37
CA LEU A 331 -13.81 3.77 5.88
C LEU A 331 -14.40 5.10 6.31
N MET A 332 -14.88 5.87 5.33
CA MET A 332 -15.57 7.14 5.55
C MET A 332 -16.84 6.91 6.35
N GLN A 333 -16.97 7.62 7.48
CA GLN A 333 -18.14 7.53 8.35
C GLN A 333 -19.24 8.48 7.89
N THR A 334 -20.48 8.01 8.03
CA THR A 334 -21.72 8.75 7.78
C THR A 334 -22.67 8.56 8.97
N GLY A 335 -23.62 9.47 9.17
CA GLY A 335 -24.57 9.45 10.29
C GLY A 335 -23.99 10.03 11.57
N PHE A 336 -24.58 9.66 12.71
CA PHE A 336 -24.12 10.10 14.03
C PHE A 336 -22.77 9.45 14.38
N LEU A 337 -21.82 10.28 14.75
CA LEU A 337 -20.48 9.89 15.19
C LEU A 337 -20.25 10.42 16.60
N SER A 338 -19.66 9.63 17.49
CA SER A 338 -19.27 10.10 18.82
C SER A 338 -17.81 9.75 19.12
N ASP A 339 -17.09 10.70 19.72
CA ASP A 339 -15.73 10.51 20.24
C ASP A 339 -15.72 10.19 21.75
N GLY A 340 -16.90 9.97 22.35
CA GLY A 340 -17.09 9.71 23.78
C GLY A 340 -17.27 10.97 24.63
N ILE A 341 -17.01 12.16 24.07
CA ILE A 341 -17.25 13.46 24.72
C ILE A 341 -18.32 14.24 23.96
N ASN A 342 -18.15 14.32 22.64
CA ASN A 342 -19.00 15.03 21.72
C ASN A 342 -19.69 14.07 20.76
N THR A 343 -20.79 14.56 20.18
CA THR A 343 -21.50 13.91 19.08
C THR A 343 -21.46 14.83 17.88
N TYR A 344 -21.26 14.26 16.70
CA TYR A 344 -21.21 14.92 15.40
C TYR A 344 -22.22 14.25 14.48
N TYR A 345 -22.62 14.93 13.41
CA TYR A 345 -23.38 14.31 12.33
C TYR A 345 -22.63 14.45 11.01
N MET A 346 -22.31 13.31 10.42
CA MET A 346 -21.67 13.19 9.11
C MET A 346 -22.79 12.98 8.08
N ALA A 347 -22.94 13.86 7.09
CA ALA A 347 -23.94 13.68 6.04
C ALA A 347 -23.69 12.40 5.22
N GLU A 348 -24.64 12.00 4.37
CA GLU A 348 -24.45 10.86 3.45
C GLU A 348 -23.25 11.05 2.50
N THR A 349 -22.90 12.32 2.22
CA THR A 349 -21.70 12.67 1.45
C THR A 349 -20.41 12.55 2.26
N GLY A 350 -20.48 12.22 3.55
CA GLY A 350 -19.37 12.18 4.50
C GLY A 350 -18.99 13.53 5.10
N VAL A 351 -19.62 14.63 4.68
CA VAL A 351 -19.32 15.97 5.18
C VAL A 351 -19.95 16.19 6.55
N MET A 352 -19.14 16.56 7.54
CA MET A 352 -19.59 16.94 8.88
C MET A 352 -20.50 18.17 8.81
N GLN A 353 -21.66 18.10 9.46
CA GLN A 353 -22.62 19.20 9.54
C GLN A 353 -22.27 20.16 10.68
N THR A 354 -22.55 21.45 10.44
CA THR A 354 -22.47 22.55 11.42
C THR A 354 -23.69 23.44 11.26
N GLY A 355 -24.07 24.19 12.29
CA GLY A 355 -25.28 25.01 12.27
C GLY A 355 -26.55 24.18 12.42
N LEU A 356 -27.69 24.70 11.94
CA LEU A 356 -28.96 23.98 11.92
C LEU A 356 -29.01 23.01 10.74
N PHE A 357 -29.35 21.76 11.00
CA PHE A 357 -29.50 20.74 9.97
C PHE A 357 -30.60 19.73 10.32
N ASN A 358 -31.09 19.01 9.32
CA ASN A 358 -32.16 18.03 9.49
C ASN A 358 -31.65 16.60 9.30
N VAL A 359 -32.17 15.69 10.11
CA VAL A 359 -32.00 14.24 9.97
C VAL A 359 -33.40 13.62 9.97
N GLY A 360 -33.88 13.20 8.80
CA GLY A 360 -35.29 12.87 8.61
C GLY A 360 -36.18 14.09 8.91
N THR A 361 -37.12 13.94 9.85
CA THR A 361 -38.02 15.03 10.27
C THR A 361 -37.51 15.82 11.48
N ALA A 362 -36.40 15.42 12.09
CA ALA A 362 -35.85 16.07 13.28
C ALA A 362 -34.80 17.11 12.89
N THR A 363 -34.82 18.25 13.56
CA THR A 363 -33.81 19.31 13.43
C THR A 363 -32.82 19.25 14.57
N TYR A 364 -31.54 19.43 14.27
CA TYR A 364 -30.42 19.45 15.21
C TYR A 364 -29.64 20.75 15.03
N TYR A 365 -28.83 21.10 16.03
CA TYR A 365 -27.88 22.20 15.95
C TYR A 365 -26.49 21.75 16.34
N ALA A 366 -25.51 22.01 15.49
CA ALA A 366 -24.10 21.81 15.78
C ALA A 366 -23.35 23.15 15.82
N ASP A 367 -22.39 23.27 16.73
CA ASP A 367 -21.52 24.45 16.78
C ASP A 367 -20.54 24.50 15.59
N ALA A 368 -19.67 25.51 15.55
CA ALA A 368 -18.69 25.66 14.47
C ALA A 368 -17.61 24.55 14.44
N ALA A 369 -17.44 23.81 15.54
CA ALA A 369 -16.56 22.64 15.61
C ALA A 369 -17.31 21.33 15.26
N GLY A 370 -18.63 21.39 15.03
CA GLY A 370 -19.46 20.25 14.66
C GLY A 370 -20.09 19.52 15.85
N HIS A 371 -19.92 20.02 17.08
CA HIS A 371 -20.51 19.38 18.25
C HIS A 371 -22.02 19.64 18.26
N ILE A 372 -22.81 18.57 18.25
CA ILE A 372 -24.26 18.64 18.43
C ILE A 372 -24.55 19.13 19.85
N LEU A 373 -25.20 20.29 19.94
CA LEU A 373 -25.54 20.93 21.20
C LEU A 373 -26.93 20.54 21.68
N THR A 374 -27.09 20.49 23.00
CA THR A 374 -28.37 20.22 23.66
C THR A 374 -28.74 21.38 24.60
N GLY A 375 -29.97 21.35 25.13
CA GLY A 375 -30.51 22.39 26.00
C GLY A 375 -30.93 23.67 25.26
N MET A 376 -31.03 24.77 26.01
CA MET A 376 -31.38 26.11 25.49
C MET A 376 -30.23 26.71 24.68
N GLN A 377 -30.48 27.05 23.42
CA GLN A 377 -29.49 27.65 22.52
C GLN A 377 -30.04 28.94 21.90
N ASN A 378 -29.24 30.01 21.91
CA ASN A 378 -29.57 31.25 21.20
C ASN A 378 -28.85 31.28 19.84
N ILE A 379 -29.62 31.26 18.76
CA ILE A 379 -29.12 31.14 17.39
C ILE A 379 -29.74 32.29 16.58
N GLY A 380 -28.90 33.21 16.11
CA GLY A 380 -29.36 34.36 15.31
C GLY A 380 -30.36 35.27 16.04
N GLY A 381 -30.32 35.32 17.38
CA GLY A 381 -31.23 36.12 18.21
C GLY A 381 -32.51 35.38 18.65
N PHE A 382 -32.78 34.19 18.11
CA PHE A 382 -33.89 33.34 18.53
C PHE A 382 -33.42 32.27 19.51
N THR A 383 -34.24 31.93 20.50
CA THR A 383 -33.93 30.86 21.45
C THR A 383 -34.67 29.58 21.07
N TYR A 384 -33.93 28.48 20.99
CA TYR A 384 -34.41 27.13 20.69
C TYR A 384 -34.07 26.20 21.85
N TYR A 385 -34.72 25.04 21.93
CA TYR A 385 -34.35 23.97 22.86
C TYR A 385 -34.12 22.66 22.12
N PHE A 386 -32.96 22.07 22.33
CA PHE A 386 -32.55 20.79 21.75
C PHE A 386 -32.55 19.73 22.85
N ASP A 387 -33.48 18.79 22.82
CA ASP A 387 -33.75 17.89 23.93
C ASP A 387 -32.58 16.92 24.19
N PRO A 388 -31.91 16.99 25.35
CA PRO A 388 -30.85 16.05 25.70
C PRO A 388 -31.30 14.58 25.72
N LEU A 389 -32.57 14.31 26.03
CA LEU A 389 -33.10 12.94 26.13
C LEU A 389 -33.23 12.25 24.77
N THR A 390 -33.34 13.04 23.69
CA THR A 390 -33.39 12.54 22.31
C THR A 390 -32.03 12.65 21.61
N GLY A 391 -30.98 13.04 22.34
CA GLY A 391 -29.66 13.29 21.77
C GLY A 391 -29.56 14.61 20.99
N GLY A 392 -30.47 15.57 21.24
CA GLY A 392 -30.41 16.92 20.69
C GLY A 392 -31.44 17.24 19.60
N GLN A 393 -32.61 16.58 19.57
CA GLN A 393 -33.68 16.98 18.64
C GLN A 393 -34.33 18.29 19.10
N MET A 394 -34.56 19.21 18.18
CA MET A 394 -35.27 20.45 18.42
C MET A 394 -36.68 20.15 18.94
N SER A 395 -37.04 20.74 20.08
CA SER A 395 -38.35 20.58 20.67
C SER A 395 -39.38 21.53 20.07
N HIS A 396 -40.60 21.04 19.99
CA HIS A 396 -41.79 21.80 19.64
C HIS A 396 -42.83 21.59 20.74
N GLY A 397 -43.45 22.67 21.22
CA GLY A 397 -44.41 22.66 22.31
C GLY A 397 -43.79 22.88 23.70
N PHE A 398 -44.44 22.33 24.73
CA PHE A 398 -44.06 22.54 26.13
C PHE A 398 -42.78 21.77 26.51
N VAL A 399 -41.84 22.47 27.15
CA VAL A 399 -40.60 21.91 27.69
C VAL A 399 -40.47 22.30 29.15
N PHE A 400 -40.13 21.35 30.02
CA PHE A 400 -39.87 21.58 31.43
C PHE A 400 -38.39 21.32 31.75
N ASP A 401 -37.68 22.33 32.29
CA ASP A 401 -36.24 22.24 32.59
C ASP A 401 -35.93 21.72 34.01
N GLY A 402 -36.95 21.27 34.74
CA GLY A 402 -36.84 20.88 36.15
C GLY A 402 -37.24 22.00 37.12
N ILE A 403 -37.34 23.25 36.65
CA ILE A 403 -37.70 24.41 37.47
C ILE A 403 -38.84 25.20 36.82
N ASN A 404 -38.73 25.50 35.53
CA ASN A 404 -39.66 26.32 34.76
C ASN A 404 -40.17 25.55 33.54
N THR A 405 -41.39 25.89 33.13
CA THR A 405 -41.97 25.43 31.87
C THR A 405 -41.83 26.52 30.81
N TYR A 406 -41.49 26.14 29.58
CA TYR A 406 -41.36 26.99 28.41
C TYR A 406 -42.23 26.43 27.29
N PHE A 407 -42.53 27.24 26.28
CA PHE A 407 -43.22 26.78 25.08
C PHE A 407 -42.45 27.20 23.83
N PHE A 408 -42.19 26.24 22.96
CA PHE A 408 -41.53 26.42 21.67
C PHE A 408 -42.55 26.29 20.54
N GLY A 409 -42.56 27.26 19.64
CA GLY A 409 -43.52 27.31 18.53
C GLY A 409 -43.32 26.19 17.51
N PRO A 410 -44.19 26.12 16.49
CA PRO A 410 -44.03 25.18 15.37
C PRO A 410 -42.69 25.35 14.62
N ASP A 411 -42.11 26.55 14.64
CA ASP A 411 -40.79 26.86 14.08
C ASP A 411 -39.62 26.58 15.05
N GLY A 412 -39.93 26.07 16.25
CA GLY A 412 -38.97 25.76 17.30
C GLY A 412 -38.53 26.95 18.15
N THR A 413 -39.08 28.16 17.94
CA THR A 413 -38.67 29.36 18.68
C THR A 413 -39.40 29.51 20.01
N LEU A 414 -38.68 29.94 21.05
CA LEU A 414 -39.22 30.22 22.38
C LEU A 414 -40.25 31.35 22.33
N GLN A 415 -41.50 31.05 22.73
CA GLN A 415 -42.56 32.03 22.76
C GLN A 415 -42.49 32.89 24.03
N LYS A 416 -42.66 34.21 23.85
CA LYS A 416 -42.65 35.23 24.90
C LYS A 416 -43.93 36.05 24.84
N GLY A 417 -44.49 36.42 25.99
CA GLY A 417 -45.78 37.11 26.07
C GLY A 417 -46.96 36.17 25.85
N LEU A 418 -48.04 36.66 25.26
CA LEU A 418 -49.22 35.84 24.93
C LEU A 418 -48.92 34.93 23.74
N PHE A 419 -49.22 33.64 23.86
CA PHE A 419 -49.09 32.67 22.78
C PHE A 419 -50.21 31.62 22.82
N THR A 420 -50.33 30.80 21.76
CA THR A 420 -51.29 29.70 21.68
C THR A 420 -50.62 28.40 21.24
N ASP A 421 -51.10 27.28 21.75
CA ASP A 421 -50.76 25.93 21.27
C ASP A 421 -51.71 25.43 20.16
N GLY A 422 -52.60 26.31 19.67
CA GLY A 422 -53.67 25.98 18.71
C GLY A 422 -54.99 25.57 19.37
N LYS A 423 -55.03 25.43 20.70
CA LYS A 423 -56.24 25.10 21.48
C LYS A 423 -56.55 26.15 22.55
N SER A 424 -55.53 26.52 23.32
CA SER A 424 -55.62 27.42 24.46
C SER A 424 -54.63 28.58 24.31
N ILE A 425 -54.87 29.65 25.07
CA ILE A 425 -53.97 30.81 25.17
C ILE A 425 -53.18 30.69 26.46
N TYR A 426 -51.91 31.05 26.41
CA TYR A 426 -50.95 31.00 27.52
C TYR A 426 -50.17 32.30 27.58
N TYR A 427 -49.48 32.55 28.69
CA TYR A 427 -48.59 33.69 28.84
C TYR A 427 -47.24 33.28 29.42
N SER A 428 -46.17 33.74 28.80
CA SER A 428 -44.80 33.63 29.31
C SER A 428 -44.19 35.00 29.57
N ASP A 429 -43.30 35.08 30.56
CA ASP A 429 -42.57 36.31 30.86
C ASP A 429 -41.54 36.65 29.75
N MET A 430 -40.81 37.76 29.91
CA MET A 430 -39.78 38.18 28.93
C MET A 430 -38.58 37.22 28.83
N ASN A 431 -38.44 36.31 29.78
CA ASN A 431 -37.46 35.23 29.76
C ASN A 431 -38.05 33.93 29.17
N GLY A 432 -39.33 33.93 28.78
CA GLY A 432 -40.04 32.80 28.18
C GLY A 432 -40.61 31.80 29.19
N LYS A 433 -40.57 32.12 30.49
CA LYS A 433 -41.10 31.23 31.54
C LYS A 433 -42.61 31.33 31.59
N LEU A 434 -43.30 30.19 31.47
CA LEU A 434 -44.76 30.09 31.60
C LEU A 434 -45.21 30.64 32.95
N GLN A 435 -46.14 31.60 32.93
CA GLN A 435 -46.74 32.15 34.14
C GLN A 435 -48.10 31.51 34.37
N THR A 436 -48.43 31.29 35.64
CA THR A 436 -49.73 30.76 36.07
C THR A 436 -50.27 31.58 37.24
N GLY A 437 -51.57 31.45 37.52
CA GLY A 437 -52.29 32.28 38.47
C GLY A 437 -52.76 33.61 37.85
N LEU A 438 -52.99 34.61 38.70
CA LEU A 438 -53.40 35.95 38.27
C LEU A 438 -52.19 36.75 37.77
N VAL A 439 -52.21 37.13 36.49
CA VAL A 439 -51.11 37.82 35.80
C VAL A 439 -51.60 39.14 35.21
N ASN A 440 -50.87 40.23 35.46
CA ASN A 440 -51.13 41.52 34.82
C ASN A 440 -50.36 41.63 33.50
N VAL A 441 -51.08 41.79 32.39
CA VAL A 441 -50.52 41.97 31.05
C VAL A 441 -50.93 43.36 30.56
N SER A 442 -49.98 44.29 30.52
CA SER A 442 -50.19 45.67 30.07
C SER A 442 -51.35 46.40 30.78
N GLY A 443 -51.50 46.20 32.09
CA GLY A 443 -52.54 46.86 32.91
C GLY A 443 -53.85 46.08 33.02
N LEU A 444 -54.01 44.97 32.30
CA LEU A 444 -55.18 44.09 32.37
C LEU A 444 -54.85 42.80 33.11
N ASN A 445 -55.73 42.34 33.99
CA ASN A 445 -55.53 41.10 34.75
C ASN A 445 -56.17 39.92 34.02
N PHE A 446 -55.42 38.84 33.88
CA PHE A 446 -55.84 37.57 33.31
C PHE A 446 -55.50 36.45 34.30
N TYR A 447 -56.30 35.38 34.33
CA TYR A 447 -56.02 34.24 35.18
C TYR A 447 -55.64 33.02 34.33
N PHE A 448 -54.39 32.58 34.45
CA PHE A 448 -53.83 31.41 33.77
C PHE A 448 -53.84 30.22 34.71
N ASP A 449 -54.84 29.35 34.60
CA ASP A 449 -55.17 28.37 35.64
C ASP A 449 -54.04 27.32 35.81
N PRO A 450 -53.34 27.29 36.95
CA PRO A 450 -52.30 26.29 37.21
C PRO A 450 -52.82 24.85 37.15
N LEU A 451 -54.08 24.62 37.50
CA LEU A 451 -54.70 23.28 37.49
C LEU A 451 -55.03 22.80 36.06
N GLN A 452 -55.09 23.73 35.10
CA GLN A 452 -55.26 23.46 33.67
C GLN A 452 -53.96 23.66 32.89
N GLY A 453 -52.82 23.45 33.55
CA GLY A 453 -51.49 23.56 32.91
C GLY A 453 -51.12 24.98 32.48
N GLY A 454 -51.75 26.01 33.06
CA GLY A 454 -51.48 27.41 32.76
C GLY A 454 -52.29 28.00 31.61
N ALA A 455 -53.36 27.33 31.16
CA ALA A 455 -54.24 27.88 30.14
C ALA A 455 -55.03 29.09 30.64
N LEU A 456 -55.25 30.09 29.79
CA LEU A 456 -56.08 31.25 30.08
C LEU A 456 -57.52 30.83 30.36
N MET A 457 -58.02 31.21 31.53
CA MET A 457 -59.43 31.05 31.86
C MET A 457 -60.26 32.08 31.10
N VAL A 458 -61.21 31.62 30.29
CA VAL A 458 -62.16 32.46 29.55
C VAL A 458 -63.57 32.06 29.95
N GLY A 459 -64.32 32.97 30.58
CA GLY A 459 -65.71 32.75 30.97
C GLY A 459 -65.89 31.64 31.99
N GLY A 460 -65.67 31.94 33.28
CA GLY A 460 -65.83 30.93 34.34
C GLY A 460 -65.24 31.33 35.69
N THR A 461 -65.12 30.33 36.58
CA THR A 461 -64.55 30.45 37.92
C THR A 461 -63.42 29.45 38.12
N ALA A 462 -62.32 29.85 38.76
CA ALA A 462 -61.25 28.94 39.18
C ALA A 462 -60.86 29.20 40.64
N THR A 463 -60.39 28.16 41.31
CA THR A 463 -59.87 28.23 42.68
C THR A 463 -58.41 27.82 42.69
N ASP A 464 -57.53 28.67 43.24
CA ASP A 464 -56.11 28.32 43.37
C ASP A 464 -55.86 27.35 44.53
N ALA A 465 -54.62 26.85 44.64
CA ALA A 465 -54.24 25.90 45.68
C ALA A 465 -54.32 26.46 47.11
N LEU A 466 -54.46 27.78 47.26
CA LEU A 466 -54.62 28.47 48.55
C LEU A 466 -56.10 28.72 48.89
N GLY A 467 -57.02 28.37 47.98
CA GLY A 467 -58.46 28.52 48.16
C GLY A 467 -59.02 29.84 47.66
N HIS A 468 -58.23 30.69 47.00
CA HIS A 468 -58.71 31.94 46.44
C HIS A 468 -59.54 31.69 45.17
N VAL A 469 -60.64 32.41 45.01
CA VAL A 469 -61.58 32.26 43.89
C VAL A 469 -61.44 33.42 42.92
N TYR A 470 -61.28 33.10 41.64
CA TYR A 470 -61.16 34.04 40.53
C TYR A 470 -62.33 33.87 39.57
N VAL A 471 -62.88 34.97 39.06
CA VAL A 471 -63.88 35.01 37.99
C VAL A 471 -63.24 35.62 36.74
N SER A 472 -63.57 35.06 35.57
CA SER A 472 -63.15 35.56 34.25
C SER A 472 -64.37 35.80 33.36
N ASP A 473 -64.36 36.89 32.61
CA ASP A 473 -65.38 37.19 31.59
C ASP A 473 -65.09 36.49 30.24
N ALA A 474 -65.96 36.72 29.25
CA ALA A 474 -65.83 36.12 27.91
C ALA A 474 -64.59 36.60 27.13
N THR A 475 -63.90 37.64 27.60
CA THR A 475 -62.66 38.17 27.01
C THR A 475 -61.41 37.68 27.74
N GLY A 476 -61.57 36.96 28.86
CA GLY A 476 -60.49 36.45 29.68
C GLY A 476 -60.07 37.37 30.83
N LEU A 477 -60.68 38.55 30.97
CA LEU A 477 -60.37 39.49 32.05
C LEU A 477 -60.80 38.88 33.38
N ALA A 478 -59.86 38.81 34.31
CA ALA A 478 -60.05 38.13 35.57
C ALA A 478 -59.89 39.06 36.77
N MET A 479 -60.68 38.79 37.81
CA MET A 479 -60.51 39.39 39.13
C MET A 479 -60.70 38.33 40.22
N MET A 480 -59.96 38.51 41.31
CA MET A 480 -60.14 37.73 42.54
C MET A 480 -61.42 38.22 43.24
N ILE A 481 -62.29 37.30 43.61
CA ILE A 481 -63.59 37.59 44.24
C ILE A 481 -63.72 37.05 45.66
N GLN A 482 -62.85 36.11 46.07
CA GLN A 482 -62.83 35.56 47.42
C GLN A 482 -61.47 35.02 47.81
#